data_AF-A0A183DTH5-F1
#
_entry.id   AF-A0A183DTH5-F1
#
_cell.length_a   1.000
_cell.length_b   1.000
_cell.length_c   1.000
_cell.angle_alpha   90.00
_cell.angle_beta   90.00
_cell.angle_gamma   90.00
#
_symmetry.space_group_name_H-M   'P 1'
#
loop_
_entity.id
_entity.type
_entity.pdbx_description
1 polymer ?
#
loop_
_entity_poly.entity_id
_entity_poly.type
_entity_poly.pdbx_seq_one_letter_code
_entity_poly.pdbx_strand_id
1 'polypeptide(L)'
;LADHYIGVLGIDWEETCRCAFSDKINPHDDRLSLQIIKDLHRTGWSSLKGDEEKLLLKRVLLGYARFNMTVGYCQGFNVIAENVLEVMEYKEEIALKVIIFLIEHVLPRGYFDRSLYALSVDMAVLKDLLYQRLPKTAKHLDDLQHQSRESSGYELLSSEHITASEFEPPLTNVFSMQWFLTIFATSLPKSCLYRIWDALMLEGSEVLLRCALVIWTKFSPYVV
;
A
#
# COMPACT_ATOMS: atom_id res chain seq x y z
N LEU A 1 5.35 20.32 -3.23
CA LEU A 1 4.13 19.58 -3.69
C LEU A 1 3.10 19.46 -2.57
N ALA A 2 3.45 18.83 -1.44
CA ALA A 2 2.52 18.68 -0.32
C ALA A 2 1.99 20.01 0.24
N ASP A 3 2.83 21.04 0.42
CA ASP A 3 2.36 22.37 0.86
C ASP A 3 1.36 22.99 -0.12
N HIS A 4 1.63 22.88 -1.42
CA HIS A 4 0.72 23.36 -2.45
C HIS A 4 -0.63 22.63 -2.40
N TYR A 5 -0.62 21.31 -2.20
CA TYR A 5 -1.84 20.50 -2.06
C TYR A 5 -2.69 20.93 -0.86
N ILE A 6 -2.07 21.09 0.32
CA ILE A 6 -2.73 21.59 1.53
C ILE A 6 -3.33 22.98 1.29
N GLY A 7 -2.57 23.88 0.66
CA GLY A 7 -3.02 25.23 0.35
C GLY A 7 -4.20 25.29 -0.62
N VAL A 8 -4.17 24.48 -1.69
CA VAL A 8 -5.26 24.40 -2.68
C VAL A 8 -6.56 23.87 -2.06
N LEU A 9 -6.46 22.92 -1.13
CA LEU A 9 -7.63 22.39 -0.42
C LEU A 9 -8.14 23.32 0.71
N GLY A 10 -7.42 24.39 1.03
CA GLY A 10 -7.77 25.29 2.13
C GLY A 10 -7.76 24.59 3.49
N ILE A 11 -6.92 23.55 3.65
CA ILE A 11 -6.79 22.83 4.92
C ILE A 11 -6.09 23.74 5.92
N ASP A 12 -6.71 23.98 7.08
CA ASP A 12 -6.05 24.61 8.22
C ASP A 12 -5.01 23.64 8.77
N TRP A 13 -3.75 23.84 8.36
CA TRP A 13 -2.66 22.96 8.71
C TRP A 13 -2.33 22.99 10.20
N GLU A 14 -2.45 24.17 10.83
CA GLU A 14 -2.13 24.33 12.25
C GLU A 14 -3.15 23.56 13.10
N GLU A 15 -4.44 23.69 12.79
CA GLU A 15 -5.48 22.92 13.46
C GLU A 15 -5.38 21.42 13.16
N THR A 16 -5.03 21.06 11.91
CA THR A 16 -4.80 19.66 11.53
C THR A 16 -3.69 19.03 12.37
N CYS A 17 -2.55 19.70 12.53
CA CYS A 17 -1.47 19.24 13.40
C CYS A 17 -1.91 19.12 14.86
N ARG A 18 -2.62 20.12 15.40
CA ARG A 18 -3.14 20.07 16.77
C ARG A 18 -4.03 18.85 17.01
N CYS A 19 -4.94 18.57 16.07
CA CYS A 19 -5.83 17.42 16.14
C CYS A 19 -5.09 16.09 15.94
N ALA A 20 -4.23 16.00 14.93
CA ALA A 20 -3.47 14.80 14.59
C ALA A 20 -2.54 14.35 15.73
N PHE A 21 -1.90 15.31 16.42
CA PHE A 21 -0.91 15.04 17.46
C PHE A 21 -1.42 15.27 18.89
N SER A 22 -2.74 15.44 19.07
CA SER A 22 -3.36 15.61 20.39
C SER A 22 -3.12 14.40 21.30
N ASP A 23 -2.75 14.67 22.55
CA ASP A 23 -2.64 13.69 23.64
C ASP A 23 -4.00 13.21 24.19
N LYS A 24 -5.10 13.88 23.80
CA LYS A 24 -6.44 13.45 24.23
C LYS A 24 -6.76 12.10 23.62
N ILE A 25 -7.17 11.15 24.46
CA ILE A 25 -7.58 9.80 24.05
C ILE A 25 -8.86 9.92 23.22
N ASN A 26 -8.79 9.59 21.93
CA ASN A 26 -9.98 9.40 21.10
C ASN A 26 -10.46 7.95 21.25
N PRO A 27 -11.76 7.68 21.47
CA PRO A 27 -12.28 6.31 21.58
C PRO A 27 -11.90 5.36 20.43
N HIS A 28 -11.61 5.91 19.24
CA HIS A 28 -11.17 5.13 18.09
C HIS A 28 -9.67 4.81 18.08
N ASP A 29 -8.86 5.50 18.87
CA ASP A 29 -7.39 5.34 18.89
C ASP A 29 -6.95 4.04 19.53
N ASP A 30 -7.69 3.49 20.50
CA ASP A 30 -7.25 2.30 21.24
C ASP A 30 -7.10 1.10 20.31
N ARG A 31 -8.11 0.87 19.45
CA ARG A 31 -8.10 -0.21 18.48
C ARG A 31 -7.01 -0.02 17.42
N LEU A 32 -6.87 1.21 16.90
CA LEU A 32 -5.85 1.54 15.89
C LEU A 32 -4.44 1.43 16.46
N SER A 33 -4.23 1.91 17.68
CA SER A 33 -2.95 1.82 18.41
C SER A 33 -2.51 0.38 18.60
N LEU A 34 -3.44 -0.52 18.97
CA LEU A 34 -3.13 -1.95 19.09
C LEU A 34 -2.72 -2.56 17.75
N GLN A 35 -3.37 -2.17 16.65
CA GLN A 35 -3.04 -2.66 15.31
C GLN A 35 -1.67 -2.14 14.84
N ILE A 36 -1.39 -0.84 15.04
CA ILE A 36 -0.10 -0.22 14.73
C ILE A 36 1.02 -0.92 15.51
N ILE A 37 0.87 -1.11 16.82
CA ILE A 37 1.89 -1.77 17.66
C ILE A 37 2.19 -3.19 17.17
N LYS A 38 1.15 -3.95 16.79
CA LYS A 38 1.32 -5.30 16.23
C LYS A 38 2.11 -5.29 14.93
N ASP A 39 1.82 -4.36 14.03
CA ASP A 39 2.53 -4.24 12.75
C ASP A 39 3.98 -3.77 12.93
N LEU A 40 4.24 -2.82 13.84
CA LEU A 40 5.61 -2.38 14.18
C LEU A 40 6.47 -3.54 14.69
N HIS A 41 5.90 -4.40 15.53
CA HIS A 41 6.61 -5.60 15.99
C HIS A 41 6.97 -6.54 14.83
N ARG A 42 6.04 -6.71 13.88
CA ARG A 42 6.24 -7.58 12.71
C ARG A 42 7.26 -7.03 11.72
N THR A 43 7.40 -5.72 11.59
CA THR A 43 8.36 -5.09 10.68
C THR A 43 9.74 -4.82 11.31
N GLY A 44 10.07 -5.51 12.40
CA GLY A 44 11.42 -5.48 12.98
C GLY A 44 11.72 -4.27 13.86
N TRP A 45 10.69 -3.47 14.17
CA TRP A 45 10.84 -2.27 14.99
C TRP A 45 11.03 -2.58 16.48
N SER A 46 10.90 -3.84 16.90
CA SER A 46 11.15 -4.25 18.29
C SER A 46 12.62 -4.10 18.68
N SER A 47 13.58 -4.26 17.75
CA SER A 47 15.00 -4.45 18.11
C SER A 47 16.02 -3.53 17.40
N LEU A 48 15.64 -2.81 16.34
CA LEU A 48 16.60 -2.14 15.45
C LEU A 48 16.67 -0.61 15.56
N LYS A 49 15.66 0.04 16.17
CA LYS A 49 15.48 1.49 16.17
C LYS A 49 15.07 2.00 17.55
N GLY A 50 15.40 3.27 17.85
CA GLY A 50 15.27 3.86 19.20
C GLY A 50 13.80 4.00 19.62
N ASP A 51 13.54 4.01 20.94
CA ASP A 51 12.18 4.14 21.49
C ASP A 51 11.46 5.43 21.04
N GLU A 52 12.24 6.49 20.81
CA GLU A 52 11.78 7.78 20.29
C GLU A 52 11.27 7.68 18.84
N GLU A 53 12.01 7.01 17.95
CA GLU A 53 11.61 6.86 16.54
C GLU A 53 10.31 6.05 16.43
N LYS A 54 10.09 5.06 17.32
CA LYS A 54 8.83 4.30 17.38
C LYS A 54 7.67 5.18 17.76
N LEU A 55 7.89 6.08 18.72
CA LEU A 55 6.88 7.02 19.16
C LEU A 55 6.50 7.97 18.01
N LEU A 56 7.48 8.51 17.30
CA LEU A 56 7.24 9.38 16.13
C LEU A 56 6.46 8.64 15.03
N LEU A 57 6.87 7.42 14.68
CA LEU A 57 6.16 6.60 13.70
C LEU A 57 4.72 6.32 14.11
N LYS A 58 4.49 5.96 15.37
CA LYS A 58 3.13 5.76 15.90
C LYS A 58 2.30 7.05 15.82
N ARG A 59 2.88 8.21 16.21
CA ARG A 59 2.20 9.51 16.19
C ARG A 59 1.82 9.93 14.77
N VAL A 60 2.70 9.74 13.79
CA VAL A 60 2.40 10.02 12.38
C VAL A 60 1.29 9.12 11.84
N LEU A 61 1.33 7.82 12.13
CA LEU A 61 0.30 6.87 11.70
C LEU A 61 -1.07 7.18 12.30
N LEU A 62 -1.12 7.48 13.61
CA LEU A 62 -2.35 7.90 14.28
C LEU A 62 -2.83 9.26 13.76
N GLY A 63 -1.91 10.20 13.53
CA GLY A 63 -2.21 11.51 12.96
C GLY A 63 -2.92 11.40 11.61
N TYR A 64 -2.42 10.54 10.72
CA TYR A 64 -3.09 10.27 9.44
C TYR A 64 -4.46 9.60 9.65
N ALA A 65 -4.56 8.59 10.51
CA ALA A 65 -5.83 7.89 10.75
C ALA A 65 -6.92 8.81 11.35
N ARG A 66 -6.52 9.83 12.13
CA ARG A 66 -7.39 10.90 12.62
C ARG A 66 -7.78 11.88 11.53
N PHE A 67 -6.86 12.19 10.61
CA PHE A 67 -7.12 13.06 9.46
C PHE A 67 -8.14 12.45 8.48
N ASN A 68 -7.99 11.17 8.15
CA ASN A 68 -8.93 10.45 7.29
C ASN A 68 -9.48 9.19 7.97
N MET A 69 -10.61 9.32 8.67
CA MET A 69 -11.25 8.20 9.37
C MET A 69 -11.87 7.14 8.46
N THR A 70 -12.12 7.47 7.18
CA THR A 70 -12.66 6.51 6.21
C THR A 70 -11.61 5.47 5.83
N VAL A 71 -10.37 5.92 5.62
CA VAL A 71 -9.22 5.03 5.40
C VAL A 71 -8.71 4.48 6.73
N GLY A 72 -8.50 5.35 7.72
CA GLY A 72 -7.95 5.01 9.02
C GLY A 72 -6.51 4.49 8.90
N TYR A 73 -6.23 3.36 9.55
CA TYR A 73 -4.95 2.67 9.44
C TYR A 73 -5.09 1.41 8.58
N CYS A 74 -4.45 1.42 7.41
CA CYS A 74 -4.37 0.25 6.53
C CYS A 74 -3.06 -0.52 6.75
N GLN A 75 -3.12 -1.84 6.70
CA GLN A 75 -1.94 -2.70 6.86
C GLN A 75 -0.95 -2.43 5.71
N GLY A 76 0.27 -2.02 6.05
CA GLY A 76 1.30 -1.57 5.10
C GLY A 76 1.69 -0.10 5.30
N PHE A 77 0.83 0.72 5.91
CA PHE A 77 1.12 2.12 6.19
C PHE A 77 2.33 2.31 7.09
N ASN A 78 2.59 1.41 8.03
CA ASN A 78 3.77 1.47 8.88
C ASN A 78 5.07 1.49 8.07
N VAL A 79 5.17 0.69 7.00
CA VAL A 79 6.36 0.67 6.14
C VAL A 79 6.45 1.94 5.30
N ILE A 80 5.32 2.44 4.78
CA ILE A 80 5.28 3.69 4.01
C ILE A 80 5.71 4.87 4.90
N ALA A 81 5.06 5.00 6.06
CA ALA A 81 5.31 6.07 7.02
C ALA A 81 6.73 6.03 7.59
N GLU A 82 7.30 4.84 7.81
CA GLU A 82 8.70 4.68 8.20
C GLU A 82 9.64 5.32 7.15
N ASN A 83 9.48 4.97 5.88
CA ASN A 83 10.32 5.50 4.81
C ASN A 83 10.14 7.01 4.66
N VAL A 84 8.90 7.52 4.73
CA VAL A 84 8.65 8.96 4.70
C VAL A 84 9.30 9.67 5.88
N LEU A 85 9.17 9.14 7.10
CA LEU A 85 9.80 9.72 8.29
C LEU A 85 11.31 9.80 8.15
N GLU A 86 11.94 8.74 7.67
CA GLU A 86 13.39 8.69 7.46
C GLU A 86 13.84 9.75 6.45
N VAL A 87 13.15 9.88 5.31
CA VAL A 87 13.50 10.90 4.30
C VAL A 87 13.23 12.32 4.80
N MET A 88 12.24 12.51 5.68
CA MET A 88 11.91 13.80 6.28
C MET A 88 12.73 14.11 7.55
N GLU A 89 13.81 13.38 7.82
CA GLU A 89 14.67 13.57 9.00
C GLU A 89 13.89 13.52 10.32
N TYR A 90 12.90 12.64 10.40
CA TYR A 90 12.06 12.39 11.58
C TYR A 90 11.23 13.60 12.05
N LYS A 91 10.99 14.59 11.17
CA LYS A 91 10.10 15.72 11.43
C LYS A 91 8.63 15.31 11.22
N GLU A 92 7.95 14.93 12.30
CA GLU A 92 6.62 14.29 12.26
C GLU A 92 5.54 15.09 11.52
N GLU A 93 5.49 16.42 11.67
CA GLU A 93 4.51 17.25 10.98
C GLU A 93 4.73 17.24 9.46
N ILE A 94 5.99 17.34 9.02
CA ILE A 94 6.34 17.30 7.61
C ILE A 94 6.06 15.91 7.04
N ALA A 95 6.42 14.86 7.77
CA ALA A 95 6.14 13.48 7.37
C ALA A 95 4.63 13.22 7.23
N LEU A 96 3.81 13.67 8.19
CA LEU A 96 2.35 13.58 8.10
C LEU A 96 1.83 14.29 6.84
N LYS A 97 2.31 15.49 6.56
CA LYS A 97 1.91 16.26 5.37
C LYS A 97 2.22 15.51 4.07
N VAL A 98 3.40 14.89 3.99
CA VAL A 98 3.82 14.09 2.82
C VAL A 98 2.98 12.82 2.69
N ILE A 99 2.65 12.13 3.78
CA ILE A 99 1.78 10.96 3.75
C ILE A 99 0.36 11.35 3.29
N ILE A 100 -0.19 12.45 3.80
CA ILE A 100 -1.49 12.96 3.34
C ILE A 100 -1.45 13.24 1.84
N PHE A 101 -0.41 13.91 1.35
CA PHE A 101 -0.26 14.16 -0.09
C PHE A 101 -0.16 12.86 -0.90
N LEU A 102 0.68 11.91 -0.47
CA LEU A 102 0.87 10.63 -1.15
C LEU A 102 -0.44 9.84 -1.25
N ILE A 103 -1.14 9.67 -0.13
CA ILE A 103 -2.29 8.77 -0.05
C ILE A 103 -3.56 9.43 -0.60
N GLU A 104 -3.78 10.72 -0.34
CA GLU A 104 -5.04 11.40 -0.71
C GLU A 104 -5.02 12.01 -2.11
N HIS A 105 -3.83 12.39 -2.61
CA HIS A 105 -3.70 13.09 -3.88
C HIS A 105 -3.04 12.24 -4.97
N VAL A 106 -1.89 11.66 -4.66
CA VAL A 106 -1.08 10.97 -5.67
C VAL A 106 -1.68 9.62 -6.04
N LEU A 107 -2.22 8.90 -5.06
CA LEU A 107 -2.91 7.64 -5.30
C LEU A 107 -4.39 7.84 -5.60
N PRO A 108 -4.99 6.97 -6.43
CA PRO A 108 -6.42 7.07 -6.72
C PRO A 108 -7.26 6.82 -5.48
N ARG A 109 -8.41 7.49 -5.38
CA ARG A 109 -9.35 7.30 -4.27
C ARG A 109 -9.79 5.85 -4.15
N GLY A 110 -9.83 5.35 -2.92
CA GLY A 110 -10.20 3.96 -2.63
C GLY A 110 -9.06 2.96 -2.81
N TYR A 111 -7.81 3.42 -2.85
CA TYR A 111 -6.64 2.53 -2.87
C TYR A 111 -6.45 1.75 -1.57
N PHE A 112 -6.74 2.40 -0.44
CA PHE A 112 -6.49 1.89 0.91
C PHE A 112 -7.73 1.85 1.81
N ASP A 113 -8.91 2.17 1.27
CA ASP A 113 -10.14 2.03 2.03
C ASP A 113 -10.59 0.55 2.09
N ARG A 114 -11.72 0.30 2.75
CA ARG A 114 -12.26 -1.06 2.91
C ARG A 114 -12.69 -1.73 1.60
N SER A 115 -12.95 -0.95 0.55
CA SER A 115 -13.35 -1.47 -0.76
C SER A 115 -12.16 -1.95 -1.57
N LEU A 116 -10.97 -1.35 -1.37
CA LEU A 116 -9.78 -1.55 -2.21
C LEU A 116 -10.11 -1.43 -3.70
N TYR A 117 -11.09 -0.57 -4.05
CA TYR A 117 -11.64 -0.50 -5.39
C TYR A 117 -10.57 -0.10 -6.40
N ALA A 118 -9.84 0.98 -6.14
CA ALA A 118 -8.79 1.45 -7.06
C ALA A 118 -7.64 0.46 -7.19
N LEU A 119 -7.24 -0.19 -6.08
CA LEU A 119 -6.25 -1.27 -6.12
C LEU A 119 -6.73 -2.43 -6.99
N SER A 120 -8.00 -2.81 -6.89
CA SER A 120 -8.58 -3.89 -7.70
C SER A 120 -8.60 -3.55 -9.19
N VAL A 121 -8.85 -2.28 -9.53
CA VAL A 121 -8.72 -1.77 -10.91
C VAL A 121 -7.27 -1.89 -11.38
N ASP A 122 -6.29 -1.45 -10.59
CA ASP A 122 -4.87 -1.58 -10.93
C ASP A 122 -4.44 -3.04 -11.10
N MET A 123 -4.98 -3.96 -10.30
CA MET A 123 -4.70 -5.39 -10.46
C MET A 123 -5.22 -5.95 -11.79
N ALA A 124 -6.42 -5.52 -12.22
CA ALA A 124 -6.96 -5.87 -13.51
C ALA A 124 -6.11 -5.28 -14.66
N VAL A 125 -5.73 -4.00 -14.56
CA VAL A 125 -4.86 -3.34 -15.54
C VAL A 125 -3.50 -4.03 -15.61
N LEU A 126 -2.91 -4.40 -14.48
CA LEU A 126 -1.64 -5.13 -14.45
C LEU A 126 -1.76 -6.50 -15.15
N LYS A 127 -2.86 -7.23 -14.92
CA LYS A 127 -3.13 -8.49 -15.62
C LYS A 127 -3.15 -8.28 -17.14
N ASP A 128 -3.88 -7.27 -17.61
CA ASP A 128 -3.96 -6.95 -19.05
C ASP A 128 -2.59 -6.55 -19.61
N LEU A 129 -1.81 -5.76 -18.88
CA LEU A 129 -0.45 -5.38 -19.27
C LEU A 129 0.48 -6.59 -19.36
N LEU A 130 0.37 -7.56 -18.44
CA LEU A 130 1.13 -8.81 -18.51
C LEU A 130 0.76 -9.62 -19.75
N TYR A 131 -0.52 -9.73 -20.07
CA TYR A 131 -0.98 -10.41 -21.28
C TYR A 131 -0.43 -9.74 -22.56
N GLN A 132 -0.36 -8.42 -22.59
CA GLN A 132 0.16 -7.68 -23.74
C GLN A 132 1.69 -7.74 -23.87
N ARG A 133 2.42 -7.71 -22.75
CA ARG A 133 3.87 -7.49 -22.75
C ARG A 133 4.68 -8.74 -22.41
N LEU A 134 4.13 -9.65 -21.62
CA LEU A 134 4.74 -10.90 -21.16
C LEU A 134 3.75 -12.07 -21.33
N PRO A 135 3.22 -12.32 -22.54
CA PRO A 135 2.11 -13.27 -22.76
C PRO A 135 2.42 -14.69 -22.29
N LYS A 136 3.69 -15.13 -22.40
CA LYS A 136 4.12 -16.46 -21.93
C LYS A 136 4.01 -16.58 -20.42
N THR A 137 4.43 -15.55 -19.68
CA THR A 137 4.34 -15.51 -18.21
C THR A 137 2.90 -15.39 -17.75
N ALA A 138 2.10 -14.53 -18.38
CA ALA A 138 0.68 -14.42 -18.06
C ALA A 138 -0.04 -15.76 -18.22
N LYS A 139 0.16 -16.44 -19.37
CA LYS A 139 -0.43 -17.76 -19.62
C LYS A 139 0.07 -18.81 -18.62
N HIS A 140 1.37 -18.84 -18.35
CA HIS A 140 1.93 -19.82 -17.40
C HIS A 140 1.35 -19.67 -15.99
N LEU A 141 1.16 -18.44 -15.50
CA LEU A 141 0.54 -18.19 -14.20
C LEU A 141 -0.93 -18.65 -14.16
N ASP A 142 -1.68 -18.42 -15.23
CA ASP A 142 -3.06 -18.90 -15.35
C ASP A 142 -3.09 -20.44 -15.41
N ASP A 143 -2.20 -21.08 -16.17
CA ASP A 143 -2.08 -22.55 -16.25
C ASP A 143 -1.77 -23.16 -14.86
N LEU A 144 -0.84 -22.57 -14.09
CA LEU A 144 -0.53 -23.00 -12.72
C LEU A 144 -1.75 -22.89 -11.80
N GLN A 145 -2.51 -21.80 -11.91
CA GLN A 145 -3.71 -21.61 -11.10
C GLN A 145 -4.79 -22.65 -11.45
N HIS A 146 -4.99 -22.95 -12.73
CA HIS A 146 -5.92 -24.00 -13.17
C HIS A 146 -5.51 -25.38 -12.63
N GLN A 147 -4.22 -25.75 -12.74
CA GLN A 147 -3.72 -27.04 -12.24
C GLN A 147 -3.89 -27.20 -10.71
N SER A 148 -3.72 -26.11 -9.96
CA SER A 148 -3.97 -26.09 -8.51
C SER A 148 -5.43 -26.38 -8.16
N ARG A 149 -6.37 -25.82 -8.94
CA ARG A 149 -7.82 -26.03 -8.76
C ARG A 149 -8.25 -27.46 -9.10
N GLU A 150 -7.74 -28.00 -10.22
CA GLU A 150 -8.00 -29.38 -10.65
C GLU A 150 -7.52 -30.39 -9.59
N SER A 151 -6.29 -30.20 -9.09
CA SER A 151 -5.70 -31.07 -8.07
C SER A 151 -6.43 -31.03 -6.72
N SER A 152 -7.17 -29.96 -6.45
CA SER A 152 -7.95 -29.77 -5.22
C SER A 152 -9.37 -30.37 -5.30
N GLY A 153 -9.75 -30.95 -6.44
CA GLY A 153 -11.02 -31.69 -6.60
C GLY A 153 -12.28 -30.83 -6.72
N TYR A 154 -12.15 -29.54 -7.05
CA TYR A 154 -13.25 -28.57 -7.06
C TYR A 154 -14.07 -28.49 -8.37
N GLU A 155 -13.76 -29.31 -9.38
CA GLU A 155 -14.33 -29.17 -10.74
C GLU A 155 -15.81 -29.57 -10.91
N LEU A 156 -16.47 -30.14 -9.91
CA LEU A 156 -17.79 -30.77 -10.10
C LEU A 156 -19.01 -29.94 -9.67
N LEU A 157 -18.86 -28.67 -9.29
CA LEU A 157 -20.00 -27.80 -9.01
C LEU A 157 -20.18 -26.72 -10.08
N SER A 158 -21.31 -26.84 -10.77
CA SER A 158 -21.80 -25.98 -11.84
C SER A 158 -21.68 -24.47 -11.55
N SER A 159 -21.33 -23.74 -12.62
CA SER A 159 -21.12 -22.30 -12.76
C SER A 159 -22.25 -21.34 -12.30
N GLU A 160 -23.27 -21.79 -11.57
CA GLU A 160 -24.42 -20.92 -11.23
C GLU A 160 -24.34 -20.26 -9.85
N HIS A 161 -23.54 -20.75 -8.89
CA HIS A 161 -23.41 -20.12 -7.57
C HIS A 161 -21.96 -20.15 -7.06
N ILE A 162 -21.09 -19.30 -7.60
CA ILE A 162 -19.80 -19.01 -6.94
C ILE A 162 -20.13 -18.28 -5.65
N THR A 163 -19.97 -18.96 -4.52
CA THR A 163 -20.07 -18.29 -3.22
C THR A 163 -18.79 -17.47 -2.99
N ALA A 164 -18.86 -16.37 -2.22
CA ALA A 164 -17.67 -15.58 -1.88
C ALA A 164 -16.55 -16.41 -1.17
N SER A 165 -16.89 -17.61 -0.69
CA SER A 165 -15.97 -18.58 -0.08
C SER A 165 -15.10 -19.35 -1.08
N GLU A 166 -15.41 -19.31 -2.38
CA GLU A 166 -14.73 -20.09 -3.43
C GLU A 166 -13.91 -19.20 -4.38
N PHE A 167 -13.89 -17.89 -4.14
CA PHE A 167 -13.10 -16.97 -4.95
C PHE A 167 -11.62 -17.08 -4.59
N GLU A 168 -10.86 -17.74 -5.46
CA GLU A 168 -9.41 -17.66 -5.46
C GLU A 168 -8.96 -16.50 -6.36
N PRO A 169 -8.25 -15.49 -5.83
CA PRO A 169 -7.78 -14.36 -6.63
C PRO A 169 -6.79 -14.83 -7.72
N PRO A 170 -6.68 -14.11 -8.84
CA PRO A 170 -5.66 -14.40 -9.85
C PRO A 170 -4.27 -14.52 -9.22
N LEU A 171 -3.49 -15.52 -9.63
CA LEU A 171 -2.17 -15.77 -9.06
C LEU A 171 -1.24 -14.55 -9.17
N THR A 172 -1.37 -13.77 -10.25
CA THR A 172 -0.70 -12.47 -10.43
C THR A 172 -0.97 -11.52 -9.25
N ASN A 173 -2.21 -11.46 -8.77
CA ASN A 173 -2.63 -10.56 -7.69
C ASN A 173 -2.00 -11.01 -6.37
N VAL A 174 -1.93 -12.32 -6.12
CA VAL A 174 -1.31 -12.88 -4.89
C VAL A 174 0.13 -12.40 -4.74
N PHE A 175 0.90 -12.35 -5.83
CA PHE A 175 2.28 -11.86 -5.81
C PHE A 175 2.39 -10.34 -5.81
N SER A 176 1.50 -9.66 -6.54
CA SER A 176 1.68 -8.23 -6.84
C SER A 176 0.98 -7.31 -5.84
N MET A 177 -0.16 -7.71 -5.24
CA MET A 177 -0.97 -6.82 -4.39
C MET A 177 -0.17 -6.19 -3.25
N GLN A 178 0.70 -6.98 -2.59
CA GLN A 178 1.54 -6.49 -1.50
C GLN A 178 2.52 -5.39 -1.97
N TRP A 179 2.97 -5.45 -3.23
CA TRP A 179 3.83 -4.40 -3.80
C TRP A 179 3.09 -3.07 -3.85
N PHE A 180 1.84 -3.06 -4.29
CA PHE A 180 1.04 -1.84 -4.36
C PHE A 180 0.61 -1.35 -2.97
N LEU A 181 0.22 -2.26 -2.07
CA LEU A 181 -0.16 -1.92 -0.69
C LEU A 181 0.98 -1.32 0.15
N THR A 182 2.23 -1.54 -0.25
CA THR A 182 3.41 -0.95 0.41
C THR A 182 4.13 0.05 -0.47
N ILE A 183 3.58 0.38 -1.64
CA ILE A 183 4.21 1.26 -2.64
C ILE A 183 5.65 0.81 -2.92
N PHE A 184 5.84 -0.50 -3.07
CA PHE A 184 7.08 -1.25 -3.31
C PHE A 184 8.12 -1.22 -2.18
N ALA A 185 7.81 -0.63 -1.01
CA ALA A 185 8.77 -0.44 0.06
C ALA A 185 9.28 -1.76 0.68
N THR A 186 8.52 -2.85 0.57
CA THR A 186 8.96 -4.19 1.04
C THR A 186 9.64 -5.01 -0.05
N SER A 187 9.72 -4.52 -1.28
CA SER A 187 10.11 -5.31 -2.45
C SER A 187 11.33 -4.77 -3.18
N LEU A 188 11.71 -3.51 -2.92
CA LEU A 188 12.82 -2.85 -3.57
C LEU A 188 13.82 -2.28 -2.55
N PRO A 189 15.12 -2.24 -2.88
CA PRO A 189 16.10 -1.50 -2.08
C PRO A 189 15.76 0.00 -2.04
N LYS A 190 16.02 0.66 -0.90
CA LYS A 190 15.72 2.09 -0.68
C LYS A 190 16.20 3.02 -1.79
N SER A 191 17.40 2.80 -2.32
CA SER A 191 17.96 3.61 -3.41
C SER A 191 17.16 3.55 -4.72
N CYS A 192 16.44 2.45 -4.96
CA CYS A 192 15.52 2.30 -6.08
C CYS A 192 14.13 2.84 -5.71
N LEU A 193 13.65 2.48 -4.51
CA LEU A 193 12.37 2.90 -3.96
C LEU A 193 12.20 4.42 -4.02
N TYR A 194 13.16 5.18 -3.52
CA TYR A 194 13.05 6.64 -3.45
C TYR A 194 13.00 7.28 -4.82
N ARG A 195 13.72 6.74 -5.83
CA ARG A 195 13.60 7.22 -7.21
C ARG A 195 12.24 6.92 -7.84
N ILE A 196 11.65 5.78 -7.48
CA ILE A 196 10.28 5.45 -7.90
C ILE A 196 9.29 6.38 -7.21
N TRP A 197 9.49 6.70 -5.94
CA TRP A 197 8.64 7.63 -5.21
C TRP A 197 8.75 9.07 -5.72
N ASP A 198 9.94 9.52 -6.12
CA ASP A 198 10.11 10.81 -6.81
C ASP A 198 9.26 10.86 -8.09
N ALA A 199 9.36 9.83 -8.93
CA ALA A 199 8.57 9.73 -10.16
C ALA A 199 7.06 9.62 -9.85
N LEU A 200 6.67 8.83 -8.84
CA LEU A 200 5.28 8.66 -8.41
C LEU A 200 4.67 9.99 -7.99
N MET A 201 5.38 10.79 -7.19
CA MET A 201 4.91 12.09 -6.70
C MET A 201 4.81 13.15 -7.81
N LEU A 202 5.59 13.01 -8.89
CA LEU A 202 5.63 13.94 -10.01
C LEU A 202 4.69 13.56 -11.16
N GLU A 203 4.61 12.27 -11.50
CA GLU A 203 3.90 11.74 -12.66
C GLU A 203 2.57 11.07 -12.30
N GLY A 204 2.36 10.71 -11.03
CA GLY A 204 1.14 10.06 -10.55
C GLY A 204 1.22 8.53 -10.48
N SER A 205 0.09 7.91 -10.11
CA SER A 205 0.01 6.50 -9.72
C SER A 205 0.34 5.48 -10.82
N GLU A 206 0.29 5.85 -12.10
CA GLU A 206 0.66 4.95 -13.21
C GLU A 206 2.10 4.43 -13.10
N VAL A 207 2.97 5.16 -12.40
CA VAL A 207 4.34 4.73 -12.11
C VAL A 207 4.37 3.37 -11.39
N LEU A 208 3.37 3.07 -10.55
CA LEU A 208 3.28 1.79 -9.85
C LEU A 208 3.09 0.62 -10.82
N LEU A 209 2.21 0.77 -11.82
CA LEU A 209 1.98 -0.24 -12.86
C LEU A 209 3.23 -0.46 -13.72
N ARG A 210 3.91 0.62 -14.11
CA ARG A 210 5.17 0.55 -14.85
C ARG A 210 6.24 -0.18 -14.05
N CYS A 211 6.36 0.11 -12.76
CA CYS A 211 7.27 -0.57 -11.84
C CYS A 211 6.96 -2.07 -11.74
N ALA A 212 5.70 -2.44 -11.47
CA ALA A 212 5.27 -3.84 -11.37
C ALA A 212 5.58 -4.62 -12.65
N LEU A 213 5.31 -4.04 -13.83
CA LEU A 213 5.60 -4.68 -15.11
C LEU A 213 7.10 -4.91 -15.33
N VAL A 214 7.95 -3.96 -14.91
CA VAL A 214 9.41 -4.12 -14.97
C VAL A 214 9.88 -5.24 -14.04
N ILE A 215 9.36 -5.32 -12.82
CA ILE A 215 9.68 -6.41 -11.89
C ILE A 215 9.27 -7.75 -12.49
N TRP A 216 8.06 -7.87 -13.02
CA TRP A 216 7.60 -9.08 -13.71
C TRP A 216 8.47 -9.43 -14.92
N THR A 217 8.93 -8.45 -15.68
CA THR A 217 9.85 -8.67 -16.80
C THR A 217 11.18 -9.27 -16.33
N LYS A 218 11.65 -8.89 -15.13
CA LYS A 218 12.86 -9.46 -14.52
C LYS A 218 12.62 -10.86 -13.96
N PHE A 219 11.43 -11.17 -13.48
CA PHE A 219 11.07 -12.49 -12.95
C PHE A 219 10.67 -13.49 -14.04
N SER A 220 10.16 -13.02 -15.17
CA SER A 220 9.68 -13.84 -16.29
C SER A 220 10.63 -14.99 -16.67
N PRO A 221 11.97 -14.81 -16.78
CA PRO A 221 12.89 -15.90 -17.14
C PRO A 221 13.10 -16.96 -16.05
N TYR A 222 12.67 -16.71 -14.81
CA TYR A 222 12.78 -17.65 -13.69
C TYR A 222 11.48 -18.39 -13.41
N VAL A 223 10.37 -17.88 -13.95
CA VAL A 223 9.01 -18.40 -13.73
C VAL A 223 8.54 -19.20 -14.95
N VAL A 224 9.07 -18.93 -16.15
CA VAL A 224 8.73 -19.61 -17.42
C VAL A 224 9.96 -20.24 -18.06
#